data_AF-A0AAV6AV66-F1
#
_entry.id   AF-A0AAV6AV66-F1
#
_cell.length_a   1.000
_cell.length_b   1.000
_cell.length_c   1.000
_cell.angle_alpha   90.00
_cell.angle_beta   90.00
_cell.angle_gamma   90.00
#
_symmetry.space_group_name_H-M   'P 1'
#
loop_
_entity.id
_entity.type
_entity.pdbx_description
1 polymer ?
#
loop_
_entity_poly.entity_id
_entity_poly.type
_entity_poly.pdbx_seq_one_letter_code
_entity_poly.pdbx_strand_id
1 'polypeptide(L)'
;MALAAAAALLAACQSVPPRPLYQPLEAGAAFGYADRQIDDTHWEVTYAGPRYRASYSDSKRDAESDAARDQSYDLALWRAAQIALEHNRPSFAVVSERRDVDHSTEVSRRYSPFYYPYGFRHPGYWGGYWPWYYDDYSVRSFGEATVTLTIDLEPDPGAKAIDAKETATRLEDEYAFKTWPPQ
;
A
#
# COMPACT_ATOMS: atom_id res chain seq x y z
N MET A 1 -32.77 -24.94 40.41
CA MET A 1 -33.50 -24.66 39.16
C MET A 1 -32.82 -23.52 38.45
N ALA A 2 -32.57 -23.73 37.16
CA ALA A 2 -31.72 -22.93 36.28
C ALA A 2 -32.47 -21.78 35.58
N LEU A 3 -31.71 -21.09 34.70
CA LEU A 3 -32.08 -20.14 33.64
C LEU A 3 -32.10 -18.65 34.04
N ALA A 4 -31.48 -17.73 33.30
CA ALA A 4 -30.57 -17.84 32.16
C ALA A 4 -29.89 -16.47 31.99
N ALA A 5 -28.56 -16.48 31.93
CA ALA A 5 -27.77 -15.35 31.45
C ALA A 5 -27.85 -15.34 29.92
N ALA A 6 -28.45 -14.30 29.34
CA ALA A 6 -28.38 -14.04 27.90
C ALA A 6 -27.39 -12.90 27.65
N ALA A 7 -26.10 -13.26 27.64
CA ALA A 7 -25.02 -12.40 27.20
C ALA A 7 -25.02 -12.32 25.66
N ALA A 8 -25.74 -11.33 25.11
CA ALA A 8 -25.61 -10.94 23.71
C ALA A 8 -24.37 -10.06 23.53
N LEU A 9 -23.17 -10.64 23.61
CA LEU A 9 -21.95 -10.00 23.15
C LEU A 9 -21.89 -10.12 21.64
N LEU A 10 -22.41 -9.09 20.96
CA LEU A 10 -22.18 -8.86 19.54
C LEU A 10 -20.66 -8.72 19.33
N ALA A 11 -20.06 -9.72 18.69
CA ALA A 11 -18.72 -9.63 18.15
C ALA A 11 -18.72 -8.56 17.04
N ALA A 12 -18.43 -7.31 17.40
CA ALA A 12 -18.04 -6.30 16.44
C ALA A 12 -16.72 -6.75 15.81
N CYS A 13 -16.76 -7.25 14.58
CA CYS A 13 -15.58 -7.35 13.74
C CYS A 13 -14.96 -5.94 13.68
N GLN A 14 -13.86 -5.72 14.40
CA GLN A 14 -13.07 -4.50 14.25
C GLN A 14 -12.44 -4.53 12.85
N SER A 15 -13.13 -3.95 11.87
CA SER A 15 -12.51 -3.54 10.62
C SER A 15 -11.52 -2.43 10.96
N VAL A 16 -10.28 -2.55 10.46
CA VAL A 16 -9.24 -1.53 10.68
C VAL A 16 -9.77 -0.17 10.22
N PRO A 17 -9.81 0.86 11.09
CA PRO A 17 -10.33 2.16 10.72
C PRO A 17 -9.47 2.76 9.60
N PRO A 18 -10.10 3.37 8.58
CA PRO A 18 -9.38 3.99 7.48
C PRO A 18 -8.50 5.13 8.02
N ARG A 19 -7.24 5.16 7.58
CA ARG A 19 -6.25 6.18 7.99
C ARG A 19 -6.04 7.20 6.88
N PRO A 20 -5.76 8.48 7.20
CA PRO A 20 -5.38 9.47 6.19
C PRO A 20 -4.19 8.97 5.37
N LEU A 21 -4.27 9.14 4.06
CA LEU A 21 -3.21 8.70 3.16
C LEU A 21 -1.93 9.50 3.40
N TYR A 22 -2.06 10.80 3.67
CA TYR A 22 -0.97 11.67 4.06
C TYR A 22 -0.79 11.69 5.59
N GLN A 23 0.20 10.95 6.07
CA GLN A 23 0.53 10.83 7.49
C GLN A 23 2.04 10.56 7.64
N PRO A 24 2.67 10.91 8.78
CA PRO A 24 4.05 10.54 9.05
C PRO A 24 4.20 9.01 9.15
N LEU A 25 5.34 8.50 8.71
CA LEU A 25 5.71 7.09 8.78
C LEU A 25 6.23 6.79 10.20
N GLU A 26 5.31 6.45 11.09
CA GLU A 26 5.63 6.05 12.46
C GLU A 26 6.10 4.59 12.54
N ALA A 27 6.75 4.22 13.65
CA ALA A 27 7.15 2.84 13.90
C ALA A 27 5.93 1.90 13.89
N GLY A 28 5.89 0.97 12.93
CA GLY A 28 4.78 0.04 12.76
C GLY A 28 3.60 0.59 11.94
N ALA A 29 3.70 1.81 11.40
CA ALA A 29 2.75 2.29 10.40
C ALA A 29 2.96 1.55 9.07
N ALA A 30 1.85 1.22 8.40
CA ALA A 30 1.89 0.49 7.14
C ALA A 30 2.30 1.35 5.94
N PHE A 31 2.16 2.67 6.05
CA PHE A 31 2.44 3.65 5.00
C PHE A 31 2.53 5.05 5.60
N GLY A 32 3.20 5.98 4.91
CA GLY A 32 3.37 7.37 5.33
C GLY A 32 4.64 8.01 4.76
N TYR A 33 4.85 9.29 5.10
CA TYR A 33 6.07 10.02 4.75
C TYR A 33 7.12 9.99 5.86
N ALA A 34 8.38 9.96 5.48
CA ALA A 34 9.52 10.25 6.35
C ALA A 34 10.44 11.24 5.63
N ASP A 35 11.07 12.12 6.36
CA ASP A 35 12.05 13.05 5.82
C ASP A 35 13.31 13.09 6.67
N ARG A 36 14.44 13.41 6.03
CA ARG A 36 15.72 13.63 6.69
C ARG A 36 16.50 14.73 5.99
N GLN A 37 17.13 15.58 6.78
CA GLN A 37 18.08 16.55 6.26
C GLN A 37 19.38 15.85 5.86
N ILE A 38 19.88 16.13 4.65
CA ILE A 38 21.19 15.67 4.19
C ILE A 38 22.24 16.73 4.51
N ASP A 39 21.96 17.98 4.14
CA ASP A 39 22.77 19.16 4.43
C ASP A 39 21.88 20.41 4.54
N ASP A 40 22.48 21.61 4.57
CA ASP A 40 21.76 22.87 4.79
C ASP A 40 20.71 23.19 3.71
N THR A 41 20.87 22.69 2.48
CA THR A 41 19.96 22.94 1.36
C THR A 41 19.28 21.68 0.83
N HIS A 42 19.80 20.48 1.14
CA HIS A 42 19.28 19.23 0.64
C HIS A 42 18.52 18.42 1.68
N TRP A 43 17.36 17.92 1.25
CA TRP A 43 16.51 17.04 2.04
C TRP A 43 16.16 15.78 1.26
N GLU A 44 16.13 14.66 1.96
CA GLU A 44 15.55 13.43 1.43
C GLU A 44 14.14 13.26 1.99
N VAL A 45 13.19 13.03 1.10
CA VAL A 45 11.79 12.79 1.43
C VAL A 45 11.40 11.43 0.88
N THR A 46 10.98 10.52 1.74
CA THR A 46 10.50 9.20 1.35
C THR A 46 9.02 9.08 1.68
N TYR A 47 8.23 8.58 0.73
CA TYR A 47 6.86 8.13 0.98
C TYR A 47 6.76 6.64 0.73
N ALA A 48 6.38 5.90 1.76
CA ALA A 48 6.02 4.49 1.67
C ALA A 48 4.50 4.40 1.47
N GLY A 49 4.07 3.87 0.34
CA GLY A 49 2.66 3.75 -0.02
C GLY A 49 1.98 2.53 0.61
N PRO A 50 0.64 2.56 0.71
CA PRO A 50 -0.11 1.45 1.27
C PRO A 50 -0.05 0.19 0.40
N ARG A 51 -0.05 -0.97 1.05
CA ARG A 51 -0.17 -2.28 0.41
C ARG A 51 -1.50 -2.40 -0.33
N TYR A 52 -1.45 -2.59 -1.64
CA TYR A 52 -2.62 -2.84 -2.49
C TYR A 52 -2.65 -4.26 -3.02
N ARG A 53 -3.85 -4.75 -3.36
CA ARG A 53 -4.01 -6.05 -4.00
C ARG A 53 -3.69 -5.92 -5.48
N ALA A 54 -2.68 -6.65 -5.93
CA ALA A 54 -2.27 -6.67 -7.32
C ALA A 54 -3.10 -7.68 -8.13
N SER A 55 -3.46 -7.29 -9.34
CA SER A 55 -4.07 -8.14 -10.35
C SER A 55 -3.11 -9.25 -10.83
N TYR A 56 -3.66 -10.41 -11.23
CA TYR A 56 -2.85 -11.48 -11.86
C TYR A 56 -2.53 -11.20 -13.32
N SER A 57 -3.31 -10.35 -13.97
CA SER A 57 -3.05 -9.93 -15.35
C SER A 57 -1.89 -8.95 -15.35
N ASP A 58 -0.85 -9.24 -16.13
CA ASP A 58 0.38 -8.43 -16.18
C ASP A 58 0.08 -6.96 -16.51
N SER A 59 -0.70 -6.70 -17.58
CA SER A 59 -1.04 -5.32 -17.96
C SER A 59 -1.84 -4.55 -16.90
N LYS A 60 -2.71 -5.24 -16.15
CA LYS A 60 -3.43 -4.60 -15.04
C LYS A 60 -2.51 -4.34 -13.86
N ARG A 61 -1.65 -5.30 -13.53
CA ARG A 61 -0.66 -5.17 -12.46
C ARG A 61 0.28 -3.99 -12.73
N ASP A 62 0.76 -3.87 -13.97
CA ASP A 62 1.65 -2.76 -14.35
C ASP A 62 0.95 -1.41 -14.19
N ALA A 63 -0.31 -1.29 -14.66
CA ALA A 63 -1.11 -0.08 -14.48
C ALA A 63 -1.39 0.24 -13.00
N GLU A 64 -1.64 -0.77 -12.16
CA GLU A 64 -1.80 -0.61 -10.71
C GLU A 64 -0.50 -0.16 -10.05
N SER A 65 0.64 -0.71 -10.46
CA SER A 65 1.98 -0.32 -9.98
C SER A 65 2.34 1.10 -10.37
N ASP A 66 2.02 1.53 -11.60
CA ASP A 66 2.27 2.90 -12.03
C ASP A 66 1.36 3.89 -11.28
N ALA A 67 0.08 3.55 -11.09
CA ALA A 67 -0.83 4.37 -10.27
C ALA A 67 -0.33 4.49 -8.81
N ALA A 68 0.18 3.42 -8.23
CA ALA A 68 0.74 3.43 -6.87
C ALA A 68 2.03 4.27 -6.79
N ARG A 69 2.90 4.22 -7.82
CA ARG A 69 4.10 5.08 -7.91
C ARG A 69 3.73 6.55 -8.02
N ASP A 70 2.78 6.89 -8.87
CA ASP A 70 2.36 8.28 -9.08
C ASP A 70 1.73 8.87 -7.81
N GLN A 71 0.85 8.12 -7.16
CA GLN A 71 0.27 8.51 -5.87
C GLN A 71 1.36 8.70 -4.80
N SER A 72 2.32 7.78 -4.71
CA SER A 72 3.42 7.88 -3.75
C SER A 72 4.35 9.05 -4.05
N TYR A 73 4.59 9.33 -5.34
CA TYR A 73 5.37 10.47 -5.79
C TYR A 73 4.69 11.78 -5.44
N ASP A 74 3.39 11.91 -5.71
CA ASP A 74 2.62 13.08 -5.35
C ASP A 74 2.68 13.36 -3.84
N LEU A 75 2.56 12.34 -3.01
CA LEU A 75 2.60 12.51 -1.55
C LEU A 75 4.00 12.84 -1.03
N ALA A 76 5.04 12.26 -1.63
CA ALA A 76 6.43 12.67 -1.35
C ALA A 76 6.67 14.13 -1.78
N LEU A 77 6.14 14.53 -2.95
CA LEU A 77 6.25 15.89 -3.46
C LEU A 77 5.48 16.90 -2.60
N TRP A 78 4.34 16.48 -2.05
CA TRP A 78 3.59 17.30 -1.09
C TRP A 78 4.42 17.57 0.16
N ARG A 79 5.06 16.53 0.72
CA ARG A 79 5.94 16.71 1.89
C ARG A 79 7.15 17.57 1.56
N ALA A 80 7.76 17.41 0.39
CA ALA A 80 8.84 18.28 -0.08
C ALA A 80 8.43 19.75 -0.16
N ALA A 81 7.22 20.03 -0.68
CA ALA A 81 6.68 21.38 -0.74
C ALA A 81 6.46 21.97 0.67
N GLN A 82 5.99 21.17 1.63
CA GLN A 82 5.86 21.61 3.02
C GLN A 82 7.22 21.95 3.64
N ILE A 83 8.25 21.12 3.45
CA ILE A 83 9.62 21.39 3.93
C ILE A 83 10.14 22.72 3.37
N ALA A 84 9.94 22.97 2.06
CA ALA A 84 10.34 24.24 1.46
C ALA A 84 9.66 25.45 2.13
N LEU A 85 8.34 25.36 2.35
CA LEU A 85 7.57 26.41 3.03
C LEU A 85 7.99 26.60 4.50
N GLU A 86 8.24 25.51 5.23
CA GLU A 86 8.76 25.51 6.61
C GLU A 86 10.11 26.24 6.69
N HIS A 87 10.94 26.12 5.66
CA HIS A 87 12.23 26.81 5.52
C HIS A 87 12.15 28.19 4.86
N ASN A 88 10.95 28.75 4.68
CA ASN A 88 10.71 30.05 4.04
C ASN A 88 11.24 30.14 2.60
N ARG A 89 11.24 29.01 1.87
CA ARG A 89 11.63 28.95 0.46
C ARG A 89 10.39 28.90 -0.42
N PRO A 90 10.22 29.84 -1.37
CA PRO A 90 9.05 29.86 -2.25
C PRO A 90 9.08 28.75 -3.29
N SER A 91 10.25 28.18 -3.57
CA SER A 91 10.45 27.11 -4.53
C SER A 91 11.51 26.13 -4.07
N PHE A 92 11.50 24.94 -4.67
CA PHE A 92 12.51 23.88 -4.50
C PHE A 92 12.70 23.16 -5.83
N ALA A 93 13.76 22.36 -5.99
CA ALA A 93 13.90 21.45 -7.13
C ALA A 93 14.07 20.02 -6.66
N VAL A 94 13.61 19.06 -7.46
CA VAL A 94 13.93 17.64 -7.26
C VAL A 94 15.22 17.36 -8.01
N VAL A 95 16.30 17.04 -7.28
CA VAL A 95 17.63 16.75 -7.86
C VAL A 95 17.86 15.26 -8.06
N SER A 96 17.16 14.42 -7.28
CA SER A 96 17.18 12.97 -7.45
C SER A 96 15.80 12.39 -7.15
N GLU A 97 15.46 11.32 -7.87
CA GLU A 97 14.18 10.63 -7.73
C GLU A 97 14.42 9.13 -7.85
N ARG A 98 13.86 8.36 -6.92
CA ARG A 98 13.78 6.92 -6.98
C ARG A 98 12.34 6.48 -6.75
N ARG A 99 11.81 5.66 -7.66
CA ARG A 99 10.46 5.06 -7.56
C ARG A 99 10.56 3.55 -7.64
N ASP A 100 10.31 2.88 -6.52
CA ASP A 100 10.35 1.43 -6.40
C ASP A 100 8.95 0.88 -6.18
N VAL A 101 8.70 -0.34 -6.65
CA VAL A 101 7.49 -1.11 -6.32
C VAL A 101 7.90 -2.53 -6.01
N ASP A 102 7.57 -2.96 -4.81
CA ASP A 102 7.80 -4.33 -4.37
C ASP A 102 6.52 -5.14 -4.52
N HIS A 103 6.66 -6.32 -5.11
CA HIS A 103 5.58 -7.29 -5.24
C HIS A 103 5.80 -8.48 -4.33
N SER A 104 4.76 -8.85 -3.60
CA SER A 104 4.75 -10.08 -2.79
C SER A 104 3.57 -10.97 -3.15
N THR A 105 3.81 -12.28 -3.15
CA THR A 105 2.79 -13.29 -3.42
C THR A 105 2.60 -14.15 -2.19
N GLU A 106 1.39 -14.17 -1.68
CA GLU A 106 0.97 -15.04 -0.59
C GLU A 106 0.26 -16.25 -1.16
N VAL A 107 0.70 -17.44 -0.77
CA VAL A 107 0.03 -18.71 -1.13
C VAL A 107 -0.54 -19.31 0.13
N SER A 108 -1.87 -19.31 0.25
CA SER A 108 -2.57 -19.98 1.33
C SER A 108 -3.09 -21.33 0.83
N ARG A 109 -2.58 -22.41 1.43
CA ARG A 109 -3.07 -23.78 1.24
C ARG A 109 -4.09 -24.09 2.31
N ARG A 110 -5.32 -24.43 1.91
CA ARG A 110 -6.31 -24.95 2.84
C ARG A 110 -6.41 -26.46 2.64
N TYR A 111 -5.88 -27.22 3.60
CA TYR A 111 -6.18 -28.64 3.68
C TYR A 111 -7.68 -28.78 3.96
N SER A 112 -8.43 -29.39 3.05
CA SER A 112 -9.84 -29.70 3.26
C SER A 112 -9.96 -31.13 3.82
N PRO A 113 -10.25 -31.31 5.12
CA PRO A 113 -10.44 -32.64 5.71
C PRO A 113 -11.78 -33.28 5.36
N PHE A 114 -12.64 -32.60 4.58
CA PHE A 114 -14.00 -33.04 4.26
C PHE A 114 -14.18 -33.33 2.77
N TYR A 115 -13.55 -34.40 2.29
CA TYR A 115 -14.10 -35.16 1.18
C TYR A 115 -14.59 -36.50 1.74
N TYR A 116 -15.86 -36.55 2.17
CA TYR A 116 -16.51 -37.80 2.53
C TYR A 116 -16.84 -38.55 1.23
N PRO A 117 -16.30 -39.77 1.00
CA PRO A 117 -16.74 -40.60 -0.10
C PRO A 117 -18.13 -41.13 0.27
N TYR A 118 -19.19 -40.47 -0.21
CA TYR A 118 -20.52 -41.06 -0.15
C TYR A 118 -20.49 -42.33 -0.99
N GLY A 119 -20.61 -43.47 -0.31
CA GLY A 119 -20.45 -44.79 -0.87
C GLY A 119 -21.38 -45.04 -2.05
N PHE A 120 -20.79 -45.38 -3.19
CA PHE A 120 -21.42 -46.26 -4.17
C PHE A 120 -20.60 -47.54 -4.25
N ARG A 121 -21.18 -48.58 -3.66
CA ARG A 121 -20.72 -49.96 -3.70
C ARG A 121 -20.95 -50.49 -5.11
N HIS A 122 -19.99 -50.25 -6.02
CA HIS A 122 -19.95 -50.94 -7.31
C HIS A 122 -19.11 -52.21 -7.19
N PRO A 123 -19.70 -53.41 -7.34
CA PRO A 123 -18.93 -54.65 -7.39
C PRO A 123 -18.27 -54.77 -8.76
N GLY A 124 -16.94 -54.75 -8.77
CA GLY A 124 -16.11 -55.12 -9.90
C GLY A 124 -15.69 -53.93 -10.75
N TYR A 125 -14.46 -53.46 -10.53
CA TYR A 125 -13.53 -53.05 -11.58
C TYR A 125 -12.17 -52.78 -10.93
N TRP A 126 -11.19 -53.62 -11.25
CA TRP A 126 -9.78 -53.41 -10.89
C TRP A 126 -9.22 -52.30 -11.79
N GLY A 127 -9.16 -51.08 -11.27
CA GLY A 127 -8.53 -49.94 -11.93
C GLY A 127 -8.13 -48.95 -10.85
N GLY A 128 -6.83 -48.85 -10.58
CA GLY A 128 -6.26 -48.01 -9.52
C GLY A 128 -6.66 -46.56 -9.67
N TYR A 129 -7.66 -46.14 -8.89
CA TYR A 129 -8.08 -44.75 -8.76
C TYR A 129 -7.14 -44.10 -7.75
N TRP A 130 -6.07 -43.47 -8.24
CA TRP A 130 -5.25 -42.57 -7.42
C TRP A 130 -6.15 -41.42 -6.95
N PRO A 131 -6.29 -41.19 -5.64
CA PRO A 131 -7.05 -40.04 -5.14
C PRO A 131 -6.24 -38.79 -5.47
N TRP A 132 -6.69 -38.03 -6.47
CA TRP A 132 -6.21 -36.67 -6.68
C TRP A 132 -6.75 -35.83 -5.52
N TYR A 133 -5.91 -35.63 -4.50
CA TYR A 133 -6.14 -34.63 -3.48
C TYR A 133 -6.08 -33.26 -4.16
N TYR A 134 -7.23 -32.60 -4.33
CA TYR A 134 -7.25 -31.19 -4.70
C TYR A 134 -6.95 -30.39 -3.45
N ASP A 135 -5.68 -29.99 -3.29
CA ASP A 135 -5.33 -28.92 -2.37
C ASP A 135 -6.03 -27.64 -2.87
N ASP A 136 -6.88 -27.03 -2.05
CA ASP A 136 -7.44 -25.72 -2.35
C ASP A 136 -6.35 -24.68 -2.08
N TYR A 137 -5.71 -24.20 -3.14
CA TYR A 137 -4.71 -23.14 -3.08
C TYR A 137 -5.34 -21.82 -3.49
N SER A 138 -5.27 -20.85 -2.58
CA SER A 138 -5.51 -19.44 -2.91
C SER A 138 -4.18 -18.71 -2.99
N VAL A 139 -3.86 -18.20 -4.17
CA VAL A 139 -2.72 -17.29 -4.39
C VAL A 139 -3.26 -15.88 -4.27
N ARG A 140 -2.56 -14.94 -3.64
CA ARG A 140 -2.87 -13.50 -3.65
C ARG A 140 -1.59 -12.74 -3.91
N SER A 141 -1.62 -11.78 -4.82
CA SER A 141 -0.49 -10.90 -5.07
C SER A 141 -0.78 -9.51 -4.52
N PHE A 142 0.25 -8.87 -4.01
CA PHE A 142 0.20 -7.52 -3.44
C PHE A 142 1.33 -6.68 -4.01
N GLY A 143 1.13 -5.37 -4.05
CA GLY A 143 2.15 -4.39 -4.39
C GLY A 143 2.25 -3.32 -3.32
N GLU A 144 3.46 -2.77 -3.16
CA GLU A 144 3.78 -1.66 -2.25
C GLU A 144 4.75 -0.72 -3.00
N ALA A 145 4.35 0.53 -3.21
CA ALA A 145 5.19 1.52 -3.88
C ALA A 145 5.96 2.35 -2.84
N THR A 146 7.24 2.60 -3.09
CA THR A 146 8.06 3.50 -2.27
C THR A 146 8.72 4.52 -3.18
N VAL A 147 8.56 5.80 -2.85
CA VAL A 147 9.20 6.90 -3.58
C VAL A 147 10.13 7.65 -2.66
N THR A 148 11.37 7.88 -3.10
CA THR A 148 12.36 8.70 -2.42
C THR A 148 12.77 9.86 -3.33
N LEU A 149 12.59 11.08 -2.85
CA LEU A 149 13.00 12.32 -3.51
C LEU A 149 14.17 12.92 -2.75
N THR A 150 15.18 13.37 -3.47
CA THR A 150 16.15 14.34 -2.94
C THR A 150 15.79 15.70 -3.50
N ILE A 151 15.52 16.65 -2.62
CA ILE A 151 15.17 18.02 -2.98
C ILE A 151 16.29 18.98 -2.62
N ASP A 152 16.40 20.03 -3.41
CA ASP A 152 17.25 21.19 -3.16
C ASP A 152 16.36 22.43 -2.94
N LEU A 153 16.57 23.07 -1.80
CA LEU A 153 15.86 24.26 -1.35
C LEU A 153 16.44 25.57 -1.92
N GLU A 154 17.64 25.52 -2.50
CA GLU A 154 18.30 26.66 -3.17
C GLU A 154 18.69 26.30 -4.60
N PRO A 155 17.71 25.98 -5.47
CA PRO A 155 17.99 25.46 -6.79
C PRO A 155 18.77 26.45 -7.67
N ASP A 156 19.75 25.93 -8.41
CA ASP A 156 20.56 26.69 -9.35
C ASP A 156 19.70 27.44 -10.39
N PRO A 157 20.15 28.62 -10.87
CA PRO A 157 19.50 29.33 -11.97
C PRO A 157 19.46 28.47 -13.25
N GLY A 158 18.31 27.87 -13.55
CA GLY A 158 18.12 26.96 -14.69
C GLY A 158 17.65 25.56 -14.29
N ALA A 159 17.70 25.22 -13.00
CA ALA A 159 17.00 24.05 -12.49
C ALA A 159 15.48 24.21 -12.66
N LYS A 160 14.78 23.07 -12.81
CA LYS A 160 13.32 23.05 -12.88
C LYS A 160 12.74 23.29 -11.49
N ALA A 161 12.74 24.55 -11.07
CA ALA A 161 12.18 24.98 -9.80
C ALA A 161 10.66 24.76 -9.80
N ILE A 162 10.17 24.19 -8.71
CA ILE A 162 8.78 23.88 -8.41
C ILE A 162 8.30 24.91 -7.40
N ASP A 163 7.16 25.56 -7.66
CA ASP A 163 6.54 26.47 -6.70
C ASP A 163 6.00 25.67 -5.52
N ALA A 164 6.49 25.96 -4.32
CA ALA A 164 6.16 25.21 -3.11
C ALA A 164 4.72 25.43 -2.69
N LYS A 165 4.20 26.67 -2.80
CA LYS A 165 2.86 27.01 -2.35
C LYS A 165 1.80 26.43 -3.28
N GLU A 166 1.98 26.60 -4.58
CA GLU A 166 1.08 26.05 -5.60
C GLU A 166 1.03 24.52 -5.48
N THR A 167 2.19 23.88 -5.36
CA THR A 167 2.29 22.41 -5.24
C THR A 167 1.63 21.91 -3.96
N ALA A 168 1.90 22.53 -2.81
CA ALA A 168 1.28 22.16 -1.54
C ALA A 168 -0.24 22.32 -1.60
N THR A 169 -0.75 23.42 -2.17
CA THR A 169 -2.19 23.68 -2.29
C THR A 169 -2.86 22.65 -3.18
N ARG A 170 -2.31 22.39 -4.38
CA ARG A 170 -2.85 21.43 -5.33
C ARG A 170 -2.93 20.02 -4.73
N LEU A 171 -1.88 19.59 -4.04
CA LEU A 171 -1.80 18.25 -3.48
C LEU A 171 -2.63 18.11 -2.20
N GLU A 172 -2.76 19.18 -1.41
CA GLU A 172 -3.71 19.24 -0.30
C GLU A 172 -5.15 19.06 -0.79
N ASP A 173 -5.56 19.82 -1.81
CA ASP A 173 -6.89 19.69 -2.41
C ASP A 173 -7.18 18.26 -2.92
N GLU A 174 -6.16 17.60 -3.47
CA GLU A 174 -6.30 16.26 -4.02
C GLU A 174 -6.29 15.14 -2.97
N TYR A 175 -5.47 15.27 -1.91
CA TYR A 175 -5.16 14.15 -1.01
C TYR A 175 -5.55 14.35 0.46
N ALA A 176 -5.86 15.56 0.92
CA ALA A 176 -6.09 15.84 2.35
C ALA A 176 -7.16 14.95 3.01
N PHE A 177 -8.19 14.57 2.25
CA PHE A 177 -9.29 13.74 2.75
C PHE A 177 -9.26 12.30 2.23
N LYS A 178 -8.28 11.93 1.39
CA LYS A 178 -8.13 10.56 0.91
C LYS A 178 -7.62 9.69 2.06
N THR A 179 -8.21 8.51 2.19
CA THR A 179 -7.86 7.53 3.23
C THR A 179 -7.50 6.18 2.62
N TRP A 180 -6.81 5.35 3.40
CA TRP A 180 -6.56 3.96 3.07
C TRP A 180 -7.11 3.01 4.17
N PRO A 181 -7.83 1.93 3.80
CA PRO A 181 -8.35 1.65 2.45
C PRO A 181 -9.30 2.76 1.98
N PRO A 182 -9.46 2.98 0.66
CA PRO A 182 -10.33 4.02 0.12
C PRO A 182 -11.78 3.76 0.53
N GLN A 183 -12.50 4.83 0.90
CA GLN A 183 -13.93 4.81 1.21
C GLN A 183 -14.78 5.08 -0.02
#